data_AF-A0A8T0D2B7-F1
#
_entry.id   AF-A0A8T0D2B7-F1
#
_cell.length_a   1.000
_cell.length_b   1.000
_cell.length_c   1.000
_cell.angle_alpha   90.00
_cell.angle_beta   90.00
_cell.angle_gamma   90.00
#
_symmetry.space_group_name_H-M   'P 1'
#
loop_
_entity.id
_entity.type
_entity.pdbx_description
1 polymer ?
#
loop_
_entity_poly.entity_id
_entity_poly.type
_entity_poly.pdbx_seq_one_letter_code
_entity_poly.pdbx_strand_id
1 'polypeptide(L)'
;MQSVRTEGLIATDGLPVLLEKIGYLLNECQDAEDFAPARKLLTSSLLYYVEDPSRSTERTSLFSYIKPEPIWHTLRFWNACFFQSVQEARAKLAEKNQ
;
A
#
# COMPACT_ATOMS: atom_id res chain seq x y z
N MET A 1 -16.43 18.68 22.21
CA MET A 1 -15.89 18.74 20.84
C MET A 1 -15.18 17.42 20.59
N GLN A 2 -15.83 16.47 19.90
CA GLN A 2 -15.25 15.16 19.61
C GLN A 2 -14.20 15.35 18.52
N SER A 3 -12.95 15.03 18.83
CA SER A 3 -11.89 14.88 17.84
C SER A 3 -12.28 13.68 16.95
N VAL A 4 -12.85 13.97 15.78
CA VAL A 4 -13.21 12.95 14.79
C VAL A 4 -11.91 12.42 14.23
N ARG A 5 -11.49 11.23 14.70
CA ARG A 5 -10.36 10.48 14.16
C ARG A 5 -10.61 10.21 12.67
N THR A 6 -10.10 11.08 11.82
CA THR A 6 -10.09 10.97 10.36
C THR A 6 -8.97 10.04 9.88
N GLU A 7 -8.52 9.12 10.73
CA GLU A 7 -7.39 8.24 10.47
C GLU A 7 -7.72 7.32 9.28
N GLY A 8 -7.28 7.72 8.08
CA GLY A 8 -7.35 6.91 6.87
C GLY A 8 -8.51 7.17 5.90
N LEU A 9 -9.41 8.14 6.15
CA LEU A 9 -10.50 8.43 5.21
C LEU A 9 -9.98 9.13 3.94
N ILE A 10 -10.30 8.59 2.77
CA ILE A 10 -10.05 9.18 1.45
C ILE A 10 -11.37 9.72 0.90
N ALA A 11 -11.36 10.99 0.50
CA ALA A 11 -12.51 11.62 -0.15
C ALA A 11 -12.77 11.00 -1.54
N THR A 12 -14.04 10.74 -1.84
CA THR A 12 -14.47 10.05 -3.08
C THR A 12 -14.14 10.82 -4.34
N ASP A 13 -14.15 12.15 -4.28
CA ASP A 13 -13.79 13.06 -5.36
C ASP A 13 -12.30 12.99 -5.74
N GLY A 14 -11.42 12.79 -4.76
CA GLY A 14 -9.98 12.64 -4.97
C GLY A 14 -9.52 11.24 -5.36
N LEU A 15 -10.37 10.22 -5.20
CA LEU A 15 -10.00 8.82 -5.41
C LEU A 15 -9.49 8.52 -6.84
N PRO A 16 -10.14 8.96 -7.93
CA PRO A 16 -9.68 8.65 -9.28
C PRO A 16 -8.27 9.16 -9.56
N VAL A 17 -7.98 10.41 -9.17
CA VAL A 17 -6.67 11.05 -9.36
C VAL A 17 -5.59 10.35 -8.52
N LEU A 18 -5.95 9.91 -7.31
CA LEU A 18 -5.05 9.13 -6.47
C LEU A 18 -4.72 7.77 -7.10
N LEU A 19 -5.72 7.05 -7.62
CA LEU A 19 -5.52 5.75 -8.27
C LEU A 19 -4.66 5.87 -9.52
N GLU A 20 -4.84 6.91 -10.33
CA GLU A 20 -3.97 7.20 -11.48
C GLU A 20 -2.50 7.37 -11.06
N LYS A 21 -2.25 8.18 -10.01
CA LYS A 21 -0.89 8.39 -9.47
C LYS A 21 -0.29 7.11 -8.89
N ILE A 22 -1.10 6.29 -8.23
CA ILE A 22 -0.68 4.99 -7.73
C ILE A 22 -0.29 4.08 -8.90
N GLY A 23 -1.12 3.98 -9.93
CA GLY A 23 -0.82 3.18 -11.12
C GLY A 23 0.49 3.63 -11.77
N TYR A 24 0.70 4.93 -11.96
CA TYR A 24 1.98 5.46 -12.45
C TYR A 24 3.16 5.05 -11.57
N LEU A 25 3.06 5.25 -10.25
CA LEU A 25 4.11 4.87 -9.30
C LEU A 25 4.44 3.37 -9.37
N LEU A 26 3.43 2.51 -9.48
CA LEU A 26 3.63 1.07 -9.54
C LEU A 26 4.30 0.62 -10.84
N ASN A 27 3.99 1.26 -11.97
CA ASN A 27 4.70 1.01 -13.23
C ASN A 27 6.17 1.43 -13.13
N GLU A 28 6.46 2.59 -12.56
CA GLU A 28 7.86 3.04 -12.35
C GLU A 28 8.62 2.08 -11.42
N CYS A 29 7.99 1.57 -10.35
CA CYS A 29 8.59 0.54 -9.50
C CYS A 29 8.89 -0.76 -10.28
N GLN A 30 8.01 -1.13 -11.20
CA GLN A 30 8.15 -2.31 -12.03
C GLN A 30 9.30 -2.17 -13.03
N ASP A 31 9.44 -1.00 -13.65
CA ASP A 31 10.45 -0.72 -14.69
C ASP A 31 11.85 -0.48 -14.08
N ALA A 32 11.92 0.20 -12.94
CA ALA A 32 13.17 0.44 -12.23
C ALA A 32 13.64 -0.76 -11.39
N GLU A 33 12.82 -1.81 -11.28
CA GLU A 33 13.01 -2.93 -10.34
C GLU A 33 13.18 -2.49 -8.87
N ASP A 34 12.73 -1.28 -8.51
CA ASP A 34 12.69 -0.78 -7.13
C ASP A 34 11.30 -0.97 -6.52
N PHE A 35 11.14 -2.09 -5.80
CA PHE A 35 9.86 -2.51 -5.22
C PHE A 35 9.59 -1.95 -3.82
N ALA A 36 10.54 -1.21 -3.22
CA ALA A 36 10.37 -0.70 -1.86
C ALA A 36 9.18 0.25 -1.70
N PRO A 37 8.90 1.19 -2.63
CA PRO A 37 7.71 2.04 -2.56
C PRO A 37 6.42 1.23 -2.72
N ALA A 38 6.36 0.31 -3.68
CA ALA A 38 5.21 -0.56 -3.92
C ALA A 38 4.87 -1.42 -2.68
N ARG A 39 5.89 -1.99 -2.01
CA ARG A 39 5.70 -2.75 -0.77
C ARG A 39 5.12 -1.90 0.36
N LYS A 40 5.61 -0.68 0.53
CA LYS A 40 5.07 0.26 1.53
C LYS A 40 3.63 0.63 1.19
N LEU A 41 3.34 0.93 -0.07
CA LEU A 41 2.00 1.27 -0.53
C LEU A 41 1.02 0.11 -0.28
N LEU A 42 1.40 -1.12 -0.59
CA LEU A 42 0.57 -2.30 -0.35
C LEU A 42 0.16 -2.40 1.12
N THR A 43 1.12 -2.32 2.04
CA THR A 43 0.84 -2.37 3.48
C THR A 43 0.02 -1.17 3.95
N SER A 44 0.38 0.05 3.54
CA SER A 44 -0.32 1.27 3.93
C SER A 44 -1.74 1.33 3.38
N SER A 45 -2.03 0.72 2.22
CA SER A 45 -3.36 0.71 1.61
C SER A 45 -4.44 0.07 2.50
N LEU A 46 -4.04 -0.79 3.43
CA LEU A 46 -4.93 -1.40 4.43
C LEU A 46 -5.38 -0.42 5.52
N LEU A 47 -4.66 0.69 5.69
CA LEU A 47 -4.97 1.73 6.67
C LEU A 47 -5.93 2.79 6.13
N TYR A 48 -6.10 2.87 4.80
CA TYR A 48 -6.96 3.85 4.16
C TYR A 48 -8.24 3.22 3.62
N TYR A 49 -9.33 3.99 3.66
CA TYR A 49 -10.64 3.58 3.18
C TYR A 49 -11.41 4.75 2.58
N VAL A 50 -12.35 4.41 1.70
CA VAL A 50 -13.30 5.33 1.09
C VAL A 50 -14.68 5.02 1.66
N GLU A 51 -15.39 6.05 2.11
CA GLU A 51 -16.80 5.94 2.49
C GLU A 51 -17.68 6.28 1.29
N ASP A 52 -18.58 5.36 0.94
CA ASP A 52 -19.57 5.60 -0.11
C ASP A 52 -20.75 6.40 0.48
N PRO A 53 -21.00 7.65 0.06
CA PRO A 53 -22.11 8.44 0.57
C PRO A 53 -23.49 7.83 0.22
N SER A 54 -23.57 6.95 -0.78
CA SER A 54 -24.79 6.23 -1.13
C SER A 54 -25.06 4.99 -0.27
N ARG A 55 -24.02 4.47 0.40
CA ARG A 55 -24.07 3.30 1.27
C ARG A 55 -23.49 3.67 2.61
N SER A 56 -24.29 4.37 3.41
CA SER A 56 -23.92 5.15 4.61
C SER A 56 -23.15 4.40 5.74
N THR A 57 -22.79 3.14 5.56
CA THR A 57 -22.01 2.32 6.50
C THR A 57 -20.94 1.44 5.85
N GLU A 58 -20.84 1.41 4.51
CA GLU A 58 -19.90 0.53 3.81
C GLU A 58 -18.57 1.27 3.58
N ARG A 59 -17.50 0.78 4.21
CA ARG A 59 -16.14 1.27 4.03
C ARG A 59 -15.39 0.34 3.09
N THR A 60 -14.87 0.87 2.00
CA THR A 60 -14.03 0.10 1.08
C THR A 60 -12.56 0.50 1.28
N SER A 61 -11.72 -0.46 1.66
CA SER A 61 -10.27 -0.20 1.79
C SER A 61 -9.65 0.19 0.45
N LEU A 62 -8.67 1.11 0.47
CA LEU A 62 -7.87 1.48 -0.69
C LEU A 62 -7.26 0.24 -1.38
N PHE A 63 -6.89 -0.78 -0.59
CA PHE A 63 -6.42 -2.06 -1.10
C PHE A 63 -7.35 -2.65 -2.16
N SER A 64 -8.67 -2.56 -1.97
CA SER A 64 -9.67 -3.14 -2.89
C SER A 64 -9.56 -2.54 -4.30
N TYR A 65 -9.15 -1.27 -4.40
CA TYR A 65 -9.01 -0.55 -5.66
C TYR A 65 -7.66 -0.82 -6.34
N ILE A 66 -6.59 -0.95 -5.55
CA ILE A 66 -5.23 -1.15 -6.10
C ILE A 66 -4.88 -2.62 -6.28
N LYS A 67 -5.66 -3.55 -5.71
CA LYS A 67 -5.47 -5.00 -5.80
C LYS A 67 -5.33 -5.54 -7.24
N PRO A 68 -6.01 -5.00 -8.27
CA PRO A 68 -5.85 -5.48 -9.65
C PRO A 68 -4.52 -5.13 -10.33
N GLU A 69 -3.68 -4.29 -9.71
CA GLU A 69 -2.43 -3.83 -10.34
C GLU A 69 -1.45 -5.01 -10.61
N PRO A 70 -0.85 -5.10 -11.81
CA PRO A 70 -0.08 -6.28 -12.24
C PRO A 70 1.11 -6.64 -11.34
N ILE A 71 1.75 -5.64 -10.74
CA ILE A 71 2.94 -5.78 -9.89
C ILE A 71 2.73 -6.79 -8.74
N TRP A 72 1.53 -6.86 -8.18
CA TRP A 72 1.18 -7.78 -7.08
C TRP A 72 1.13 -9.25 -7.50
N HIS A 73 1.10 -9.53 -8.81
CA HIS A 73 1.07 -10.88 -9.35
C HIS A 73 2.44 -11.35 -9.83
N THR A 74 3.47 -10.51 -9.75
CA THR A 74 4.80 -10.84 -10.24
C THR A 74 5.65 -11.54 -9.19
N LEU A 75 6.36 -12.61 -9.60
CA LEU A 75 7.37 -13.25 -8.73
C LEU A 75 8.51 -12.30 -8.37
N ARG A 76 8.85 -11.35 -9.26
CA ARG A 76 9.90 -10.35 -8.99
C ARG A 76 9.59 -9.54 -7.74
N PHE A 77 8.38 -8.99 -7.65
CA PHE A 77 7.93 -8.23 -6.49
C PHE A 77 7.98 -9.06 -5.19
N TRP A 78 7.40 -10.27 -5.21
CA TRP A 78 7.34 -11.11 -4.02
C TRP A 78 8.70 -11.62 -3.57
N ASN A 79 9.59 -11.98 -4.51
CA ASN A 79 10.95 -12.37 -4.19
C ASN A 79 11.71 -11.20 -3.53
N ALA A 80 11.60 -9.99 -4.08
CA ALA A 80 12.22 -8.79 -3.51
C ALA A 80 11.70 -8.53 -2.07
N CYS A 81 10.38 -8.59 -1.86
CA CYS A 81 9.78 -8.42 -0.53
C CYS A 81 10.26 -9.49 0.46
N PHE A 82 10.36 -10.75 0.03
CA PHE A 82 10.84 -11.85 0.84
C PHE A 82 12.30 -11.65 1.26
N PHE A 83 13.18 -11.40 0.29
CA PHE A 83 14.61 -11.17 0.57
C PHE A 83 14.81 -10.00 1.52
N GLN A 84 14.08 -8.90 1.29
CA GLN A 84 14.16 -7.74 2.16
C GLN A 84 13.71 -8.07 3.59
N SER A 85 12.62 -8.82 3.76
CA SER A 85 12.13 -9.23 5.08
C SER A 85 13.13 -10.15 5.81
N VAL A 86 13.76 -11.08 5.09
CA VAL A 86 14.82 -11.94 5.64
C VAL A 86 16.03 -11.11 6.08
N GLN A 87 16.43 -10.12 5.26
CA GLN A 87 17.57 -9.26 5.58
C GLN A 87 17.28 -8.36 6.79
N GLU A 88 16.09 -7.78 6.87
CA GLU A 88 15.64 -6.99 8.03
C GLU A 88 15.61 -7.85 9.31
N ALA A 89 15.16 -9.10 9.24
CA ALA A 89 15.18 -10.02 10.37
C ALA A 89 16.62 -10.34 10.83
N ARG A 90 17.54 -10.56 9.90
CA ARG A 90 18.97 -10.80 10.20
C ARG A 90 19.62 -9.59 10.87
N ALA A 91 19.36 -8.39 10.37
CA ALA A 91 19.89 -7.16 10.95
C ALA A 91 19.47 -6.98 12.42
N LYS A 92 18.17 -7.17 12.72
CA LYS A 92 17.64 -7.09 14.10
C LYS A 92 18.28 -8.11 15.05
N LEU A 93 18.62 -9.31 14.56
CA LEU A 93 19.30 -10.32 15.37
C LEU A 93 20.76 -9.94 15.66
N ALA A 94 21.45 -9.33 14.70
CA ALA A 94 22.81 -8.86 14.90
C ALA A 94 22.86 -7.73 15.94
N GLU A 95 21.91 -6.78 15.89
CA GLU A 95 21.78 -5.70 16.86
C GLU A 95 21.49 -6.21 18.28
N LYS A 96 20.68 -7.28 18.42
CA LYS A 96 20.35 -7.87 19.72
C LYS A 96 21.52 -8.62 20.38
N ASN A 97 22.48 -9.07 19.56
CA ASN A 97 23.65 -9.83 20.02
C ASN A 97 24.86 -8.92 20.32
N GLN A 98 24.70 -7.60 20.21
CA GLN A 98 25.64 -6.58 20.70
C GLN A 98 25.18 -6.04 22.05
#